data_AF-A0A845WY74-F1
#
_entry.id   AF-A0A845WY74-F1
#
_cell.length_a   1.000
_cell.length_b   1.000
_cell.length_c   1.000
_cell.angle_alpha   90.00
_cell.angle_beta   90.00
_cell.angle_gamma   90.00
#
_symmetry.space_group_name_H-M   'P 1'
#
loop_
_entity.id
_entity.type
_entity.pdbx_description
1 polymer ?
#
loop_
_entity_poly.entity_id
_entity_poly.type
_entity_poly.pdbx_seq_one_letter_code
_entity_poly.pdbx_strand_id
1 'polypeptide(L)'
;MQTLCAAIVEALNQRPAPLSHTATVEDVDQALVVAIERGRTTLNELWGKLNPAEQDCCDRIVQGEAITRADRDAIRRLLRTEIIEKQGETYRFQVPLIQRFIEDKLLF
;
A
#
# COMPACT_ATOMS: atom_id res chain seq x y z
N MET A 1 3.37 3.16 11.21
CA MET A 1 4.76 3.07 10.71
C MET A 1 5.48 1.90 11.38
N GLN A 2 5.26 0.64 10.95
CA GLN A 2 6.05 -0.51 11.44
C GLN A 2 6.22 -1.63 10.40
N THR A 3 5.64 -1.51 9.21
CA THR A 3 5.55 -2.61 8.24
C THR A 3 6.87 -2.92 7.54
N LEU A 4 7.67 -1.91 7.16
CA LEU A 4 8.92 -2.15 6.44
C LEU A 4 10.01 -2.74 7.35
N CYS A 5 10.22 -2.16 8.54
CA CYS A 5 11.18 -2.69 9.51
C CYS A 5 10.80 -4.10 9.97
N ALA A 6 9.52 -4.36 10.23
CA ALA A 6 9.04 -5.70 10.59
C ALA A 6 9.26 -6.70 9.44
N ALA A 7 8.95 -6.31 8.19
CA ALA A 7 9.16 -7.17 7.02
C ALA A 7 10.64 -7.47 6.76
N ILE A 8 11.53 -6.49 7.00
CA ILE A 8 12.99 -6.68 6.92
C ILE A 8 13.45 -7.67 7.99
N VAL A 9 13.04 -7.47 9.25
CA VAL A 9 13.40 -8.37 10.36
C VAL A 9 12.86 -9.78 10.12
N GLU A 10 11.64 -9.90 9.63
CA GLU A 10 11.02 -11.19 9.32
C GLU A 10 11.72 -11.89 8.13
N ALA A 11 12.12 -11.15 7.10
CA ALA A 11 12.91 -11.68 5.98
C ALA A 11 14.31 -12.15 6.42
N LEU A 12 14.94 -11.43 7.36
CA LEU A 12 16.21 -11.84 7.96
C LEU A 12 16.04 -13.10 8.82
N ASN A 13 14.96 -13.21 9.59
CA ASN A 13 14.68 -14.34 10.48
C ASN A 13 14.31 -15.64 9.75
N GLN A 14 13.87 -15.59 8.49
CA GLN A 14 13.52 -16.77 7.69
C GLN A 14 14.72 -17.42 6.97
N ARG A 15 15.94 -16.91 7.15
CA ARG A 15 17.16 -17.49 6.56
C ARG A 15 17.57 -18.78 7.29
N PRO A 16 18.10 -19.79 6.56
CA PRO A 16 18.51 -21.04 7.17
C PRO A 16 19.76 -20.79 8.04
N ALA A 17 19.59 -21.08 9.33
CA ALA A 17 20.40 -20.66 10.48
C ALA A 17 19.99 -19.28 11.03
N PRO A 18 19.53 -19.20 12.31
CA PRO A 18 19.38 -17.90 12.95
C PRO A 18 20.76 -17.23 12.91
N LEU A 19 20.82 -16.02 12.38
CA LEU A 19 22.01 -15.18 12.43
C LEU A 19 22.47 -15.12 13.89
N SER A 20 23.49 -15.90 14.26
CA SER A 20 24.12 -15.84 15.59
C SER A 20 24.93 -14.55 15.76
N HIS A 21 25.03 -13.75 14.71
CA HIS A 21 25.82 -12.53 14.57
C HIS A 21 24.97 -11.43 13.90
N THR A 22 25.24 -10.18 14.23
CA THR A 22 24.55 -8.99 13.69
C THR A 22 24.44 -9.04 12.15
N ALA A 23 23.25 -8.71 11.60
CA ALA A 23 23.03 -8.66 10.16
C ALA A 23 24.02 -7.72 9.44
N THR A 24 24.55 -8.13 8.30
CA THR A 24 25.42 -7.30 7.47
C THR A 24 24.60 -6.34 6.61
N VAL A 25 25.25 -5.34 6.00
CA VAL A 25 24.60 -4.43 5.04
C VAL A 25 23.98 -5.20 3.88
N GLU A 26 24.66 -6.25 3.42
CA GLU A 26 24.23 -7.07 2.29
C GLU A 26 23.01 -7.96 2.64
N ASP A 27 22.92 -8.40 3.90
CA ASP A 27 21.72 -9.05 4.43
C ASP A 27 20.52 -8.11 4.44
N VAL A 28 20.74 -6.86 4.84
CA VAL A 28 19.70 -5.82 4.88
C VAL A 28 19.24 -5.46 3.47
N ASP A 29 20.16 -5.30 2.52
CA ASP A 29 19.81 -5.00 1.12
C ASP A 29 18.95 -6.09 0.49
N GLN A 30 19.30 -7.36 0.72
CA GLN A 30 18.49 -8.48 0.24
C GLN A 30 17.13 -8.56 0.93
N ALA A 31 17.08 -8.29 2.25
CA ALA A 31 15.82 -8.24 2.98
C ALA A 31 14.93 -7.06 2.54
N LEU A 32 15.54 -5.94 2.14
CA LEU A 32 14.86 -4.77 1.61
C LEU A 32 14.19 -5.09 0.27
N VAL A 33 14.88 -5.76 -0.65
CA VAL A 33 14.30 -6.23 -1.93
C VAL A 33 13.07 -7.10 -1.66
N VAL A 34 13.19 -8.10 -0.78
CA VAL A 34 12.08 -8.99 -0.43
C VAL A 34 10.92 -8.23 0.23
N ALA A 35 11.21 -7.27 1.12
CA ALA A 35 10.19 -6.48 1.78
C ALA A 35 9.44 -5.56 0.80
N ILE A 36 10.15 -4.98 -0.18
CA ILE A 36 9.56 -4.19 -1.26
C ILE A 36 8.69 -5.07 -2.16
N GLU A 37 9.18 -6.24 -2.58
CA GLU A 37 8.42 -7.17 -3.41
C GLU A 37 7.17 -7.69 -2.70
N ARG A 38 7.29 -8.09 -1.42
CA ARG A 38 6.15 -8.48 -0.59
C ARG A 38 5.15 -7.34 -0.46
N GLY A 39 5.62 -6.13 -0.17
CA GLY A 39 4.78 -4.93 -0.12
C GLY A 39 4.04 -4.69 -1.44
N ARG A 40 4.72 -4.83 -2.57
CA ARG A 40 4.12 -4.70 -3.91
C ARG A 40 3.07 -5.77 -4.17
N THR A 41 3.32 -7.01 -3.78
CA THR A 41 2.34 -8.12 -3.89
C THR A 41 1.12 -7.83 -3.03
N THR A 42 1.29 -7.43 -1.77
CA THR A 42 0.17 -7.06 -0.89
C THR A 42 -0.66 -5.90 -1.46
N LEU A 43 -0.02 -4.88 -2.05
CA LEU A 43 -0.73 -3.76 -2.67
C LEU A 43 -1.46 -4.19 -3.95
N ASN A 44 -0.88 -5.09 -4.74
CA ASN A 44 -1.57 -5.67 -5.90
C ASN A 44 -2.78 -6.51 -5.51
N GLU A 45 -2.69 -7.32 -4.44
CA GLU A 45 -3.82 -8.07 -3.91
C GLU A 45 -4.90 -7.16 -3.34
N LEU A 46 -4.50 -6.10 -2.62
CA LEU A 46 -5.42 -5.07 -2.13
C LEU A 46 -6.18 -4.44 -3.31
N TRP A 47 -5.45 -4.02 -4.34
CA TRP A 47 -6.02 -3.41 -5.54
C TRP A 47 -6.96 -4.35 -6.28
N GLY A 48 -6.59 -5.63 -6.42
CA GLY A 48 -7.41 -6.64 -7.08
C GLY A 48 -8.71 -6.99 -6.35
N LYS A 49 -8.81 -6.66 -5.05
CA LYS A 49 -10.05 -6.82 -4.27
C LYS A 49 -11.03 -5.66 -4.47
N LEU A 50 -10.56 -4.54 -5.01
CA LEU A 50 -11.42 -3.40 -5.33
C LEU A 50 -12.20 -3.67 -6.62
N ASN A 51 -13.48 -3.28 -6.62
CA ASN A 51 -14.27 -3.28 -7.84
C ASN A 51 -13.91 -2.08 -8.74
N PRO A 52 -14.31 -2.08 -10.03
CA PRO A 52 -13.95 -1.01 -10.95
C PRO A 52 -14.34 0.39 -10.49
N ALA A 53 -15.49 0.55 -9.80
CA ALA A 53 -15.92 1.85 -9.29
C ALA A 53 -15.07 2.34 -8.10
N GLU A 54 -14.55 1.43 -7.28
CA GLU A 54 -13.61 1.76 -6.21
C GLU A 54 -12.23 2.12 -6.77
N GLN A 55 -11.77 1.41 -7.80
CA GLN A 55 -10.53 1.71 -8.50
C GLN A 55 -10.59 3.09 -9.16
N ASP A 56 -11.65 3.36 -9.93
CA ASP A 56 -11.91 4.68 -10.53
C ASP A 56 -11.96 5.80 -9.49
N CYS A 57 -12.64 5.56 -8.38
CA CYS A 57 -12.72 6.53 -7.28
C CYS A 57 -11.33 6.80 -6.67
N CYS A 58 -10.50 5.76 -6.48
CA CYS A 58 -9.13 5.90 -6.02
C CYS A 58 -8.26 6.70 -7.00
N ASP A 59 -8.35 6.42 -8.31
CA ASP A 59 -7.60 7.11 -9.36
C ASP A 59 -7.94 8.61 -9.37
N ARG A 60 -9.23 8.93 -9.28
CA ARG A 60 -9.73 10.31 -9.21
C ARG A 60 -9.28 11.04 -7.95
N ILE A 61 -9.22 10.35 -6.81
CA ILE A 61 -8.64 10.91 -5.57
C ILE A 61 -7.16 11.25 -5.76
N VAL A 62 -6.37 10.37 -6.40
CA VAL A 62 -4.95 10.62 -6.70
C VAL A 62 -4.77 11.81 -7.62
N GLN A 63 -5.60 11.93 -8.65
CA GLN A 63 -5.55 13.00 -9.64
C GLN A 63 -6.12 14.34 -9.12
N GLY A 64 -6.70 14.34 -7.91
CA GLY A 64 -7.34 15.53 -7.34
C GLY A 64 -8.65 15.91 -8.03
N GLU A 65 -9.28 14.96 -8.74
CA GLU A 65 -10.55 15.18 -9.40
C GLU A 65 -11.72 15.25 -8.41
N ALA A 66 -12.79 15.92 -8.83
CA ALA A 66 -13.97 16.09 -7.99
C ALA A 66 -14.70 14.76 -7.81
N ILE A 67 -14.93 14.35 -6.56
CA ILE A 67 -15.72 13.18 -6.22
C ILE A 67 -17.21 13.56 -6.16
N THR A 68 -18.04 12.77 -6.82
CA THR A 68 -19.47 13.06 -7.04
C THR A 68 -20.37 12.19 -6.18
N ARG A 69 -21.68 12.47 -6.21
CA ARG A 69 -22.67 11.62 -5.52
C ARG A 69 -22.76 10.21 -6.09
N ALA A 70 -22.39 9.99 -7.36
CA ALA A 70 -22.37 8.67 -7.97
C ALA A 70 -21.34 7.74 -7.29
N ASP A 71 -20.29 8.33 -6.71
CA ASP A 71 -19.19 7.62 -6.07
C ASP A 71 -19.51 7.19 -4.62
N ARG A 72 -20.70 7.52 -4.11
CA ARG A 72 -21.06 7.36 -2.68
C ARG A 72 -20.84 5.95 -2.15
N ASP A 73 -21.23 4.93 -2.92
CA ASP A 73 -21.11 3.54 -2.48
C ASP A 73 -19.64 3.07 -2.52
N ALA A 74 -18.87 3.51 -3.51
CA ALA A 74 -17.43 3.25 -3.59
C ALA A 74 -16.70 3.89 -2.41
N ILE A 75 -16.92 5.18 -2.17
CA ILE A 75 -16.36 5.92 -1.02
C ILE A 75 -16.70 5.21 0.29
N ARG A 76 -17.96 4.79 0.49
CA ARG A 76 -18.39 4.16 1.73
C ARG A 76 -17.65 2.84 1.98
N ARG A 77 -17.38 2.07 0.93
CA ARG A 77 -16.61 0.83 1.02
C ARG A 77 -15.14 1.12 1.29
N LEU A 78 -14.54 2.06 0.56
CA LEU A 78 -13.14 2.48 0.75
C LEU A 78 -12.86 3.04 2.16
N LEU A 79 -13.81 3.78 2.73
CA LEU A 79 -13.75 4.25 4.12
C LEU A 79 -13.85 3.09 5.11
N ARG A 80 -14.78 2.14 4.88
CA ARG A 80 -14.97 0.98 5.76
C ARG A 80 -13.78 0.03 5.75
N THR A 81 -13.06 -0.07 4.63
CA THR A 81 -11.83 -0.87 4.50
C THR A 81 -10.59 -0.08 4.87
N GLU A 82 -10.73 1.14 5.41
CA GLU A 82 -9.63 2.00 5.87
C GLU A 82 -8.59 2.33 4.78
N ILE A 83 -8.99 2.29 3.51
CA ILE A 83 -8.12 2.67 2.40
C ILE A 83 -8.01 4.19 2.32
N ILE A 84 -9.15 4.86 2.49
CA ILE A 84 -9.25 6.31 2.55
C ILE A 84 -9.84 6.77 3.88
N GLU A 85 -9.63 8.04 4.19
CA GLU A 85 -10.31 8.76 5.26
C GLU A 85 -10.81 10.11 4.76
N LYS A 86 -11.82 10.65 5.43
CA LYS A 86 -12.37 11.96 5.09
C LYS A 86 -11.57 13.05 5.80
N GLN A 87 -11.07 14.02 5.05
CA GLN A 87 -10.36 15.20 5.57
C GLN A 87 -11.11 16.46 5.14
N GLY A 88 -11.96 17.00 6.01
CA GLY A 88 -12.84 18.11 5.63
C GLY A 88 -13.80 17.69 4.53
N GLU A 89 -13.78 18.36 3.39
CA GLU A 89 -14.60 18.02 2.21
C GLU A 89 -13.90 17.12 1.19
N THR A 90 -12.65 16.70 1.46
CA THR A 90 -11.87 15.83 0.57
C THR A 90 -11.62 14.46 1.19
N TYR A 91 -11.05 13.56 0.40
CA TYR A 91 -10.63 12.23 0.82
C TYR A 91 -9.12 12.11 0.65
N ARG A 92 -8.46 11.45 1.61
CA ARG A 92 -7.04 11.12 1.53
C ARG A 92 -6.82 9.64 1.79
N PHE A 93 -5.75 9.07 1.25
CA PHE A 93 -5.35 7.71 1.60
C PHE A 93 -4.82 7.66 3.02
N GLN A 94 -5.28 6.69 3.82
CA GLN A 94 -4.77 6.50 5.18
C GLN A 94 -3.32 6.01 5.19
N VAL A 95 -2.96 5.24 4.17
CA VAL A 95 -1.61 4.71 3.98
C VAL A 95 -0.99 5.39 2.76
N PRO A 96 0.02 6.27 2.94
CA PRO A 96 0.67 6.98 1.84
C PRO A 96 1.23 6.07 0.75
N LEU A 97 1.63 4.85 1.11
CA LEU A 97 2.13 3.87 0.16
C LEU A 97 1.07 3.39 -0.84
N ILE A 98 -0.21 3.35 -0.44
CA ILE A 98 -1.31 3.01 -1.35
C ILE A 98 -1.45 4.09 -2.41
N GLN A 99 -1.42 5.37 -2.02
CA GLN A 99 -1.45 6.49 -2.94
C GLN A 99 -0.31 6.39 -3.96
N ARG A 100 0.92 6.20 -3.49
CA ARG A 100 2.10 6.11 -4.35
C ARG A 100 2.05 4.91 -5.31
N PHE A 101 1.52 3.78 -4.86
CA PHE A 101 1.29 2.63 -5.71
C PHE A 101 0.29 2.89 -6.84
N ILE A 102 -0.78 3.65 -6.56
CA ILE A 102 -1.77 4.03 -7.57
C ILE A 102 -1.17 5.07 -8.52
N GLU A 103 -0.43 6.06 -8.01
CA GLU A 103 0.33 7.02 -8.81
C GLU A 103 1.26 6.30 -9.80
N ASP A 104 2.06 5.35 -9.33
CA ASP A 104 2.96 4.55 -10.18
C ASP A 104 2.17 3.76 -11.24
N LYS A 105 0.98 3.24 -10.92
CA LYS A 105 0.11 2.53 -11.88
C LYS A 105 -0.52 3.43 -12.94
N LEU A 106 -0.71 4.72 -12.67
CA LEU A 106 -1.26 5.66 -13.65
C LEU A 106 -0.19 6.16 -14.63
N LEU A 107 1.09 5.96 -14.31
CA LEU A 107 2.24 6.37 -15.13
C LEU A 107 2.68 5.30 -16.15
N PHE A 108 2.14 4.08 -16.08
CA PHE A 108 2.47 2.94 -16.96
C PHE A 108 1.21 2.23 -17.48
#